data_AF-A0ABD5EWG6-F1
#
_entry.id   AF-A0ABD5EWG6-F1
#
_cell.length_a   1.000
_cell.length_b   1.000
_cell.length_c   1.000
_cell.angle_alpha   90.00
_cell.angle_beta   90.00
_cell.angle_gamma   90.00
#
_symmetry.space_group_name_H-M   'P 1'
#
loop_
_entity.id
_entity.type
_entity.pdbx_description
1 polymer ?
#
loop_
_entity_poly.entity_id
_entity_poly.type
_entity_poly.pdbx_seq_one_letter_code
_entity_poly.pdbx_strand_id
1 'polypeptide(L)'
;MNTVRLAGAVAAALGIWVLWRRHRYPGGWAFAFSFQYETDRERLANARSKARHAARTAAQTESTAQAQLTSAKADYDRRLDQLAQKIAALRNPGTGERLGSLGELALFRHALVVTSSTDTRSIALADLDVSFDKEERIYSIYITQVTGHRHRVKYPHFRAPLDDQPLFDHEAVSDFVIAIQNAVADENNTRARIPHQLKEAERELEDARADTRAQEAARRRLAQVRQRNRQDPDREAAEDELERARLAWKKLTGRMPPR
;
A
#
# COMPACT_ATOMS: atom_id res chain seq x y z
N MET A 1 -25.09 -46.30 8.79
CA MET A 1 -24.74 -45.22 9.75
C MET A 1 -25.01 -43.79 9.25
N ASN A 2 -25.36 -43.57 7.97
CA ASN A 2 -25.62 -42.23 7.42
C ASN A 2 -27.06 -41.74 7.63
N THR A 3 -28.05 -42.62 7.68
CA THR A 3 -29.48 -42.26 7.82
C THR A 3 -29.80 -41.65 9.19
N VAL A 4 -29.23 -42.17 10.27
CA VAL A 4 -29.44 -41.66 11.64
C VAL A 4 -28.85 -40.26 11.83
N ARG A 5 -27.67 -39.99 11.24
CA ARG A 5 -27.04 -38.67 11.28
C ARG A 5 -27.82 -37.63 10.46
N LEU A 6 -28.35 -38.04 9.31
CA LEU A 6 -29.17 -37.17 8.46
C LEU A 6 -30.52 -36.85 9.10
N ALA A 7 -31.17 -37.84 9.73
CA ALA A 7 -32.40 -37.63 10.49
C ALA A 7 -32.18 -36.70 11.71
N GLY A 8 -31.06 -36.85 12.42
CA GLY A 8 -30.69 -35.97 13.54
C GLY A 8 -30.46 -34.52 13.11
N ALA A 9 -29.78 -34.29 11.99
CA ALA A 9 -29.53 -32.95 11.46
C ALA A 9 -30.81 -32.25 11.01
N VAL A 10 -31.72 -32.98 10.34
CA VAL A 10 -33.04 -32.45 9.94
C VAL A 10 -33.88 -32.09 11.16
N ALA A 11 -33.92 -32.95 12.18
CA ALA A 11 -34.63 -32.66 13.42
C ALA A 11 -34.09 -31.43 14.16
N ALA A 12 -32.75 -31.27 14.20
CA ALA A 12 -32.11 -30.09 14.78
C ALA A 12 -32.45 -28.81 14.01
N ALA A 13 -32.40 -28.85 12.67
CA ALA A 13 -32.76 -27.72 11.82
C ALA A 13 -34.24 -27.31 12.01
N LEU A 14 -35.14 -28.28 12.08
CA LEU A 14 -36.56 -28.05 12.37
C LEU A 14 -36.77 -27.45 13.77
N GLY A 15 -36.06 -27.96 14.79
CA GLY A 15 -36.11 -27.43 16.14
C GLY A 15 -35.68 -25.96 16.20
N ILE A 16 -34.55 -25.62 15.57
CA ILE A 16 -34.05 -24.24 15.45
C ILE A 16 -35.06 -23.36 14.72
N TRP A 17 -35.63 -23.84 13.62
CA TRP A 17 -36.62 -23.10 12.85
C TRP A 17 -37.91 -22.82 13.65
N VAL A 18 -38.41 -23.81 14.40
CA VAL A 18 -39.59 -23.66 15.28
C VAL A 18 -39.31 -22.63 16.38
N LEU A 19 -38.15 -22.71 17.05
CA LEU A 19 -37.71 -21.76 18.07
C LEU A 19 -37.61 -20.34 17.50
N TRP A 20 -36.97 -20.19 16.34
CA TRP A 20 -36.84 -18.91 15.66
C TRP A 20 -38.20 -18.32 15.26
N ARG A 21 -39.08 -19.14 14.69
CA ARG A 21 -40.43 -18.72 14.26
C ARG A 21 -41.29 -18.30 15.45
N ARG A 22 -41.22 -19.03 16.56
CA ARG A 22 -41.91 -18.70 17.81
C ARG A 22 -41.38 -17.42 18.45
N HIS A 23 -40.07 -17.18 18.39
CA HIS A 23 -39.49 -15.91 18.86
C HIS A 23 -39.90 -14.73 17.98
N ARG A 24 -39.98 -14.93 16.66
CA ARG A 24 -40.32 -13.88 15.69
C ARG A 24 -41.80 -13.46 15.72
N TYR A 25 -42.68 -14.38 16.11
CA TYR A 25 -44.13 -14.20 16.22
C TYR A 25 -44.63 -14.64 17.61
N PRO A 26 -44.44 -13.82 18.65
CA PRO A 26 -44.87 -14.16 20.01
C PRO A 26 -46.41 -14.13 20.13
N GLY A 27 -46.96 -14.88 21.09
CA GLY A 27 -48.42 -14.95 21.32
C GLY A 27 -48.95 -16.35 21.59
N GLY A 28 -48.17 -17.40 21.27
CA GLY A 28 -48.56 -18.80 21.42
C GLY A 28 -48.41 -19.57 20.11
N TRP A 29 -48.66 -20.88 20.15
CA TRP A 29 -48.53 -21.76 18.97
C TRP A 29 -49.50 -21.40 17.86
N ALA A 30 -50.74 -21.05 18.20
CA ALA A 30 -51.75 -20.62 17.23
C ALA A 30 -51.27 -19.41 16.43
N PHE A 31 -50.74 -18.36 17.06
CA PHE A 31 -50.29 -17.16 16.36
C PHE A 31 -49.02 -17.37 15.51
N ALA A 32 -48.13 -18.28 15.91
CA ALA A 32 -46.90 -18.56 15.17
C ALA A 32 -47.11 -19.48 13.94
N PHE A 33 -48.11 -20.36 13.98
CA PHE A 33 -48.26 -21.45 12.99
C PHE A 33 -49.65 -21.57 12.34
N SER A 34 -50.73 -21.09 12.96
CA SER A 34 -52.09 -21.23 12.40
C SER A 34 -52.30 -20.35 11.15
N PHE A 35 -52.99 -20.89 10.15
CA PHE A 35 -53.40 -20.16 8.95
C PHE A 35 -54.28 -18.94 9.27
N GLN A 36 -55.05 -18.97 10.36
CA GLN A 36 -55.93 -17.86 10.76
C GLN A 36 -55.19 -16.52 10.95
N TYR A 37 -53.91 -16.57 11.35
CA TYR A 37 -53.08 -15.38 11.61
C TYR A 37 -52.01 -15.17 10.53
N GLU A 38 -52.15 -15.80 9.37
CA GLU A 38 -51.17 -15.69 8.28
C GLU A 38 -51.04 -14.26 7.77
N THR A 39 -52.17 -13.60 7.48
CA THR A 39 -52.19 -12.21 7.00
C THR A 39 -51.54 -11.24 8.00
N ASP A 40 -51.74 -11.45 9.31
CA ASP A 40 -51.09 -10.64 10.35
C ASP A 40 -49.57 -10.86 10.38
N ARG A 41 -49.12 -12.11 10.21
CA ARG A 41 -47.70 -12.45 10.15
C ARG A 41 -47.05 -11.85 8.93
N GLU A 42 -47.69 -11.96 7.77
CA GLU A 42 -47.24 -11.37 6.51
C GLU A 42 -47.13 -9.85 6.62
N ARG A 43 -48.13 -9.19 7.19
CA ARG A 43 -48.09 -7.73 7.42
C ARG A 43 -46.89 -7.32 8.27
N LEU A 44 -46.64 -8.03 9.38
CA LEU A 44 -45.47 -7.77 10.23
C LEU A 44 -44.15 -8.11 9.52
N ALA A 45 -44.11 -9.19 8.75
CA ALA A 45 -42.93 -9.58 7.98
C ALA A 45 -42.59 -8.55 6.90
N ASN A 46 -43.59 -8.05 6.18
CA ASN A 46 -43.47 -7.05 5.14
C ASN A 46 -42.99 -5.71 5.72
N ALA A 47 -43.59 -5.25 6.82
CA ALA A 47 -43.15 -4.03 7.50
C ALA A 47 -41.69 -4.13 7.97
N ARG A 48 -41.28 -5.27 8.53
CA ARG A 48 -39.87 -5.53 8.88
C ARG A 48 -38.95 -5.54 7.67
N SER A 49 -39.39 -6.14 6.56
CA SER A 49 -38.60 -6.21 5.33
C SER A 49 -38.35 -4.80 4.78
N LYS A 50 -39.41 -3.98 4.70
CA LYS A 50 -39.33 -2.56 4.28
C LYS A 50 -38.38 -1.76 5.15
N ALA A 51 -38.54 -1.81 6.48
CA ALA A 51 -37.66 -1.10 7.41
C ALA A 51 -36.19 -1.53 7.29
N ARG A 52 -35.93 -2.83 7.13
CA ARG A 52 -34.57 -3.35 6.90
C ARG A 52 -34.00 -2.92 5.55
N HIS A 53 -34.82 -2.90 4.51
CA HIS A 53 -34.39 -2.46 3.19
C HIS A 53 -34.00 -0.98 3.22
N ALA A 54 -34.84 -0.11 3.80
CA ALA A 54 -34.54 1.31 3.98
C ALA A 54 -33.24 1.53 4.78
N ALA A 55 -33.08 0.84 5.92
CA ALA A 55 -31.87 0.92 6.74
C ALA A 55 -30.61 0.44 6.01
N ARG A 56 -30.71 -0.64 5.23
CA ARG A 56 -29.58 -1.16 4.42
C ARG A 56 -29.19 -0.19 3.32
N THR A 57 -30.17 0.38 2.61
CA THR A 57 -29.90 1.37 1.56
C THR A 57 -29.18 2.59 2.13
N ALA A 58 -29.64 3.11 3.27
CA ALA A 58 -28.96 4.21 3.96
C ALA A 58 -27.54 3.84 4.42
N ALA A 59 -27.35 2.64 4.99
CA ALA A 59 -26.03 2.17 5.40
C ALA A 59 -25.08 2.00 4.21
N GLN A 60 -25.57 1.50 3.07
CA GLN A 60 -24.78 1.31 1.87
C GLN A 60 -24.33 2.65 1.25
N THR A 61 -25.22 3.64 1.21
CA THR A 61 -24.88 4.98 0.69
C THR A 61 -23.86 5.68 1.59
N GLU A 62 -24.02 5.59 2.91
CA GLU A 62 -23.05 6.14 3.86
C GLU A 62 -21.69 5.41 3.77
N SER A 63 -21.69 4.08 3.70
CA SER A 63 -20.47 3.28 3.55
C SER A 63 -19.70 3.65 2.29
N THR A 64 -20.40 3.83 1.17
CA THR A 64 -19.77 4.27 -0.10
C THR A 64 -19.14 5.66 0.05
N ALA A 65 -19.85 6.61 0.67
CA ALA A 65 -19.31 7.96 0.89
C ALA A 65 -18.11 7.97 1.87
N GLN A 66 -18.14 7.11 2.89
CA GLN A 66 -17.03 6.93 3.83
C GLN A 66 -15.81 6.31 3.14
N ALA A 67 -16.02 5.32 2.26
CA ALA A 67 -14.97 4.72 1.46
C ALA A 67 -14.31 5.76 0.53
N GLN A 68 -15.10 6.63 -0.10
CA GLN A 68 -14.59 7.74 -0.92
C GLN A 68 -13.70 8.70 -0.11
N LEU A 69 -14.12 9.09 1.10
CA LEU A 69 -13.30 9.93 1.98
C LEU A 69 -12.00 9.22 2.39
N THR A 70 -12.06 7.94 2.68
CA THR A 70 -10.88 7.15 3.07
C THR A 70 -9.91 7.02 1.92
N SER A 71 -10.40 6.76 0.70
CA SER A 71 -9.57 6.74 -0.52
C SER A 71 -8.91 8.09 -0.76
N ALA A 72 -9.67 9.19 -0.72
CA ALA A 72 -9.13 10.53 -0.94
C ALA A 72 -8.04 10.91 0.08
N LYS A 73 -8.14 10.43 1.32
CA LYS A 73 -7.07 10.58 2.32
C LYS A 73 -5.84 9.74 1.98
N ALA A 74 -6.03 8.45 1.69
CA ALA A 74 -4.95 7.56 1.35
C ALA A 74 -4.18 8.01 0.08
N ASP A 75 -4.88 8.55 -0.92
CA ASP A 75 -4.27 9.08 -2.13
C ASP A 75 -3.46 10.35 -1.86
N TYR A 76 -3.95 11.23 -0.97
CA TYR A 76 -3.21 12.39 -0.49
C TYR A 76 -1.93 11.99 0.26
N ASP A 77 -2.03 11.08 1.23
CA ASP A 77 -0.90 10.62 2.03
C ASP A 77 0.14 9.94 1.12
N ARG A 78 -0.29 9.07 0.21
CA ARG A 78 0.59 8.42 -0.77
C ARG A 78 1.33 9.43 -1.64
N ARG A 79 0.66 10.49 -2.09
CA ARG A 79 1.29 11.55 -2.88
C ARG A 79 2.37 12.28 -2.09
N LEU A 80 2.10 12.62 -0.83
CA LEU A 80 3.09 13.25 0.04
C LEU A 80 4.30 12.35 0.30
N ASP A 81 4.06 11.07 0.57
CA ASP A 81 5.11 10.08 0.80
C ASP A 81 6.00 9.90 -0.44
N GLN A 82 5.41 9.81 -1.63
CA GLN A 82 6.15 9.72 -2.89
C GLN A 82 7.05 10.94 -3.12
N LEU A 83 6.55 12.15 -2.85
CA LEU A 83 7.33 13.38 -2.98
C LEU A 83 8.44 13.46 -1.91
N ALA A 84 8.16 13.05 -0.68
CA ALA A 84 9.15 12.98 0.39
C ALA A 84 10.26 11.96 0.06
N GLN A 85 9.90 10.79 -0.48
CA GLN A 85 10.85 9.79 -0.96
C GLN A 85 11.70 10.30 -2.12
N LYS A 86 11.10 11.00 -3.09
CA LYS A 86 11.81 11.67 -4.19
C LYS A 86 12.86 12.65 -3.66
N ILE A 87 12.49 13.50 -2.70
CA ILE A 87 13.41 14.44 -2.05
C ILE A 87 14.53 13.68 -1.31
N ALA A 88 14.19 12.65 -0.54
CA ALA A 88 15.17 11.85 0.19
C ALA A 88 16.18 11.18 -0.75
N ALA A 89 15.71 10.60 -1.86
CA ALA A 89 16.56 9.98 -2.88
C ALA A 89 17.47 11.00 -3.58
N LEU A 90 16.98 12.21 -3.85
CA LEU A 90 17.79 13.29 -4.42
C LEU A 90 18.88 13.78 -3.45
N ARG A 91 18.58 13.83 -2.14
CA ARG A 91 19.55 14.24 -1.12
C ARG A 91 20.60 13.17 -0.84
N ASN A 92 20.20 11.90 -0.89
CA ASN A 92 21.09 10.77 -0.65
C ASN A 92 20.77 9.63 -1.63
N PRO A 93 21.40 9.62 -2.82
CA PRO A 93 21.16 8.59 -3.83
C PRO A 93 21.77 7.23 -3.44
N GLY A 94 22.55 7.15 -2.34
CA GLY A 94 23.25 5.95 -1.93
C GLY A 94 24.33 5.55 -2.94
N THR A 95 24.62 4.25 -3.02
CA THR A 95 25.64 3.68 -3.93
C THR A 95 25.11 3.43 -5.34
N GLY A 96 23.80 3.21 -5.47
CA GLY A 96 23.14 2.86 -6.74
C GLY A 96 23.39 1.41 -7.16
N GLU A 97 23.04 1.10 -8.41
CA GLU A 97 23.21 -0.23 -8.99
C GLU A 97 24.68 -0.51 -9.35
N ARG A 98 25.06 -1.80 -9.38
CA ARG A 98 26.40 -2.23 -9.78
C ARG A 98 26.51 -2.22 -11.30
N LEU A 99 27.50 -1.50 -11.82
CA LEU A 99 27.76 -1.36 -13.25
C LEU A 99 28.83 -2.35 -13.73
N GLY A 100 29.78 -2.73 -12.87
CA GLY A 100 30.83 -3.67 -13.22
C GLY A 100 31.79 -3.95 -12.08
N SER A 101 32.80 -4.78 -12.34
CA SER A 101 33.90 -5.03 -11.41
C SER A 101 35.14 -5.56 -12.09
N LEU A 102 36.30 -5.24 -11.51
CA LEU A 102 37.59 -5.74 -11.93
C LEU A 102 38.47 -5.99 -10.69
N GLY A 103 38.66 -7.27 -10.35
CA GLY A 103 39.40 -7.69 -9.16
C GLY A 103 38.80 -7.08 -7.89
N GLU A 104 39.60 -6.27 -7.20
CA GLU A 104 39.23 -5.59 -5.95
C GLU A 104 38.28 -4.41 -6.15
N LEU A 105 38.10 -3.92 -7.39
CA LEU A 105 37.24 -2.79 -7.68
C LEU A 105 35.85 -3.24 -8.13
N ALA A 106 34.82 -2.66 -7.54
CA ALA A 106 33.43 -2.75 -8.00
C ALA A 106 32.89 -1.36 -8.28
N LEU A 107 32.50 -1.10 -9.53
CA LEU A 107 31.90 0.15 -9.95
C LEU A 107 30.40 0.09 -9.74
N PHE A 108 29.87 1.05 -8.98
CA PHE A 108 28.45 1.31 -8.85
C PHE A 108 28.11 2.68 -9.43
N ARG A 109 26.82 2.95 -9.64
CA ARG A 109 26.35 4.18 -10.26
C ARG A 109 26.82 5.47 -9.57
N HIS A 110 26.93 5.49 -8.24
CA HIS A 110 27.30 6.69 -7.48
C HIS A 110 28.60 6.53 -6.68
N ALA A 111 29.18 5.33 -6.64
CA ALA A 111 30.40 5.07 -5.89
C ALA A 111 31.28 3.99 -6.53
N LEU A 112 32.58 4.10 -6.33
CA LEU A 112 33.56 3.06 -6.57
C LEU A 112 33.88 2.37 -5.24
N VAL A 113 33.63 1.07 -5.17
CA VAL A 113 33.93 0.26 -3.98
C VAL A 113 35.24 -0.48 -4.19
N VAL A 114 36.16 -0.30 -3.25
CA VAL A 114 37.44 -1.00 -3.18
C VAL A 114 37.31 -2.08 -2.09
N THR A 115 37.49 -3.33 -2.46
CA THR A 115 37.46 -4.49 -1.55
C THR A 115 38.84 -5.08 -1.44
N SER A 116 39.48 -4.88 -0.30
CA SER A 116 40.75 -5.55 0.04
C SER A 116 40.49 -6.76 0.94
N SER A 117 41.53 -7.56 1.22
CA SER A 117 41.43 -8.71 2.13
C SER A 117 41.03 -8.36 3.57
N THR A 118 41.14 -7.10 3.98
CA THR A 118 40.92 -6.66 5.37
C THR A 118 39.89 -5.55 5.52
N ASP A 119 39.53 -4.85 4.45
CA ASP A 119 38.63 -3.70 4.49
C ASP A 119 37.89 -3.48 3.16
N THR A 120 36.66 -2.98 3.24
CA THR A 120 35.84 -2.57 2.10
C THR A 120 35.52 -1.09 2.22
N ARG A 121 36.03 -0.30 1.29
CA ARG A 121 35.85 1.16 1.28
C ARG A 121 35.03 1.60 0.09
N SER A 122 34.02 2.44 0.34
CA SER A 122 33.26 3.13 -0.71
C SER A 122 33.83 4.53 -0.94
N ILE A 123 34.04 4.90 -2.20
CA ILE A 123 34.53 6.20 -2.64
C ILE A 123 33.48 6.81 -3.56
N ALA A 124 32.99 8.01 -3.25
CA ALA A 124 32.04 8.70 -4.12
C ALA A 124 32.68 9.01 -5.49
N LEU A 125 31.92 8.82 -6.58
CA LEU A 125 32.42 9.10 -7.93
C LEU A 125 32.54 10.60 -8.24
N ALA A 126 31.82 11.44 -7.49
CA ALA A 126 31.85 12.88 -7.69
C ALA A 126 33.27 13.42 -7.57
N ASP A 127 33.67 14.18 -8.59
CA ASP A 127 35.00 14.80 -8.68
C ASP A 127 36.18 13.81 -8.52
N LEU A 128 35.96 12.53 -8.85
CA LEU A 128 36.99 11.50 -8.82
C LEU A 128 37.84 11.57 -10.09
N ASP A 129 39.16 11.61 -9.94
CA ASP A 129 40.08 11.47 -11.05
C ASP A 129 40.65 10.04 -11.08
N VAL A 130 40.68 9.44 -12.27
CA VAL A 130 41.16 8.07 -12.47
C VAL A 130 42.14 8.03 -13.62
N SER A 131 43.35 7.55 -13.33
CA SER A 131 44.42 7.38 -14.30
C SER A 131 44.94 5.95 -14.33
N PHE A 132 45.37 5.53 -15.52
CA PHE A 132 45.94 4.23 -15.81
C PHE A 132 47.43 4.38 -16.08
N ASP A 133 48.23 3.48 -15.51
CA ASP A 133 49.66 3.41 -15.75
C ASP A 133 50.10 1.97 -16.03
N LYS A 134 51.04 1.83 -16.96
CA LYS A 134 51.56 0.56 -17.41
C LYS A 134 53.02 0.43 -17.02
N GLU A 135 53.29 -0.46 -16.07
CA GLU A 135 54.64 -0.87 -15.69
C GLU A 135 54.98 -2.21 -16.38
N GLU A 136 56.24 -2.64 -16.31
CA GLU A 136 56.75 -3.83 -17.01
C GLU A 136 56.01 -5.14 -16.64
N ARG A 137 55.45 -5.23 -15.43
CA ARG A 137 54.81 -6.47 -14.91
C ARG A 137 53.41 -6.27 -14.33
N ILE A 138 53.00 -5.02 -14.14
CA ILE A 138 51.79 -4.64 -13.41
C ILE A 138 51.10 -3.50 -14.17
N TYR A 139 49.78 -3.59 -14.28
CA TYR A 139 48.95 -2.44 -14.60
C TYR A 139 48.49 -1.79 -13.29
N SER A 140 48.53 -0.47 -13.21
CA SER A 140 48.12 0.27 -12.02
C SER A 140 46.99 1.23 -12.35
N ILE A 141 45.90 1.15 -11.58
CA ILE A 141 44.85 2.17 -11.58
C ILE A 141 45.09 3.07 -10.38
N TYR A 142 45.18 4.37 -10.63
CA TYR A 142 45.24 5.39 -9.61
C TYR A 142 43.90 6.11 -9.51
N ILE A 143 43.36 6.16 -8.30
CA ILE A 143 42.10 6.81 -7.97
C ILE A 143 42.41 7.98 -7.05
N THR A 144 42.19 9.21 -7.51
CA THR A 144 42.48 10.43 -6.78
C THR A 144 41.17 11.14 -6.42
N GLN A 145 40.92 11.31 -5.12
CA GLN A 145 39.79 12.08 -4.64
C GLN A 145 40.11 13.58 -4.68
N VAL A 146 39.07 14.42 -4.72
CA VAL A 146 39.20 15.89 -4.61
C VAL A 146 39.94 16.34 -3.33
N THR A 147 39.93 15.51 -2.28
CA THR A 147 40.67 15.73 -1.03
C THR A 147 42.19 15.57 -1.18
N GLY A 148 42.66 15.10 -2.34
CA GLY A 148 44.07 14.76 -2.61
C GLY A 148 44.46 13.33 -2.20
N HIS A 149 43.54 12.57 -1.59
CA HIS A 149 43.81 11.16 -1.26
C HIS A 149 43.89 10.32 -2.53
N ARG A 150 45.04 9.66 -2.72
CA ARG A 150 45.31 8.77 -3.84
C ARG A 150 45.30 7.32 -3.39
N HIS A 151 44.54 6.49 -4.09
CA HIS A 151 44.49 5.04 -3.91
C HIS A 151 45.06 4.37 -5.17
N ARG A 152 45.85 3.31 -5.00
CA ARG A 152 46.48 2.57 -6.11
C ARG A 152 46.06 1.11 -6.03
N VAL A 153 45.44 0.61 -7.09
CA VAL A 153 45.13 -0.82 -7.26
C VAL A 153 46.05 -1.40 -8.33
N LYS A 154 46.57 -2.60 -8.07
CA LYS A 154 47.55 -3.27 -8.91
C LYS A 154 46.92 -4.51 -9.56
N TYR A 155 47.19 -4.67 -10.85
CA TYR A 155 46.70 -5.77 -11.67
C TYR A 155 47.90 -6.45 -12.33
N PRO A 156 48.39 -7.58 -11.79
CA PRO A 156 49.47 -8.34 -12.40
C PRO A 156 49.08 -8.82 -13.80
N HIS A 157 49.96 -8.64 -14.78
CA HIS A 157 49.76 -9.18 -16.14
C HIS A 157 50.92 -10.09 -16.59
N PHE A 158 51.92 -10.25 -15.72
CA PHE A 158 53.03 -11.17 -15.91
C PHE A 158 53.07 -12.17 -14.75
N ARG A 159 53.24 -13.45 -15.05
CA ARG A 159 53.25 -14.53 -14.04
C ARG A 159 54.62 -14.70 -13.40
N ALA A 160 54.71 -14.59 -12.08
CA ALA A 160 55.88 -15.05 -11.34
C ALA A 160 55.81 -16.58 -11.10
N PRO A 161 56.93 -17.31 -11.00
CA PRO A 161 56.95 -18.79 -10.93
C PRO A 161 56.21 -19.44 -9.75
N LEU A 162 55.80 -18.66 -8.74
CA LEU A 162 55.19 -19.12 -7.49
C LEU A 162 53.88 -18.38 -7.17
N ASP A 163 53.30 -17.67 -8.14
CA ASP A 163 52.13 -16.83 -7.93
C ASP A 163 50.89 -17.38 -8.68
N ASP A 164 49.86 -17.71 -7.90
CA ASP A 164 48.55 -18.15 -8.38
C ASP A 164 47.54 -17.00 -8.51
N GLN A 165 48.01 -15.75 -8.43
CA GLN A 165 47.17 -14.59 -8.66
C GLN A 165 46.57 -14.58 -10.08
N PRO A 166 45.31 -14.12 -10.22
CA PRO A 166 44.70 -13.94 -11.53
C PRO A 166 45.49 -12.90 -12.33
N LEU A 167 45.79 -13.25 -13.59
CA LEU A 167 46.43 -12.33 -14.52
C LEU A 167 45.35 -11.50 -15.21
N PHE A 168 45.64 -10.21 -15.40
CA PHE A 168 44.73 -9.27 -16.02
C PHE A 168 45.26 -8.86 -17.39
N ASP A 169 44.35 -8.76 -18.36
CA ASP A 169 44.66 -8.26 -19.67
C ASP A 169 44.62 -6.72 -19.72
N HIS A 170 45.42 -6.13 -20.60
CA HIS A 170 45.47 -4.68 -20.79
C HIS A 170 44.12 -4.10 -21.19
N GLU A 171 43.41 -4.75 -22.13
CA GLU A 171 42.13 -4.27 -22.65
C GLU A 171 41.09 -4.24 -21.52
N ALA A 172 41.00 -5.31 -20.73
CA ALA A 172 40.09 -5.38 -19.59
C ALA A 172 40.34 -4.28 -18.55
N VAL A 173 41.61 -3.97 -18.25
CA VAL A 173 41.96 -2.90 -17.29
C VAL A 173 41.68 -1.51 -17.89
N SER A 174 42.01 -1.30 -19.16
CA SER A 174 41.77 -0.05 -19.89
C SER A 174 40.27 0.26 -20.01
N ASP A 175 39.47 -0.73 -20.42
CA ASP A 175 38.02 -0.60 -20.56
C ASP A 175 37.35 -0.31 -19.22
N PHE A 176 37.83 -0.91 -18.14
CA PHE A 176 37.32 -0.62 -16.81
C PHE A 176 37.64 0.81 -16.36
N VAL A 177 38.82 1.34 -16.69
CA VAL A 177 39.17 2.74 -16.44
C VAL A 177 38.25 3.69 -17.22
N ILE A 178 38.01 3.40 -18.50
CA ILE A 178 37.06 4.15 -19.33
C ILE A 178 35.65 4.11 -18.73
N ALA A 179 35.21 2.94 -18.26
CA ALA A 179 33.91 2.79 -17.62
C ALA A 179 33.79 3.64 -16.35
N ILE A 180 34.85 3.71 -15.52
CA ILE A 180 34.87 4.58 -14.35
C ILE A 180 34.82 6.05 -14.76
N GLN A 181 35.64 6.47 -15.74
CA GLN A 181 35.67 7.87 -16.22
C GLN A 181 34.30 8.31 -16.76
N ASN A 182 33.64 7.46 -17.54
CA ASN A 182 32.28 7.72 -18.03
C ASN A 182 31.27 7.81 -16.87
N ALA A 183 31.35 6.90 -15.89
CA ALA A 183 30.47 6.94 -14.72
C ALA A 183 30.71 8.20 -13.86
N VAL A 184 31.94 8.69 -13.75
CA VAL A 184 32.27 9.97 -13.09
C VAL A 184 31.62 11.13 -13.84
N ALA A 185 31.74 11.17 -15.17
CA ALA A 185 31.12 12.22 -15.98
C ALA A 185 29.59 12.23 -15.82
N ASP A 186 28.96 11.05 -15.83
CA ASP A 186 27.52 10.88 -15.63
C ASP A 186 27.07 11.29 -14.22
N GLU A 187 27.83 10.94 -13.18
CA GLU A 187 27.57 11.36 -11.80
C GLU A 187 27.67 12.88 -11.66
N ASN A 188 28.70 13.51 -12.21
CA ASN A 188 28.86 14.97 -12.16
C ASN A 188 27.72 15.69 -12.89
N ASN A 189 27.33 15.20 -14.07
CA ASN A 189 26.16 15.69 -14.80
C ASN A 189 24.86 15.53 -14.00
N THR A 190 24.70 14.41 -13.30
CA THR A 190 23.54 14.15 -12.43
C THR A 190 23.53 15.12 -11.26
N ARG A 191 24.66 15.29 -10.56
CA ARG A 191 24.79 16.20 -9.42
C ARG A 191 24.53 17.66 -9.79
N ALA A 192 24.96 18.09 -10.97
CA ALA A 192 24.66 19.43 -11.45
C ALA A 192 23.14 19.71 -11.57
N ARG A 193 22.32 18.68 -11.78
CA ARG A 193 20.85 18.78 -11.90
C ARG A 193 20.11 18.65 -10.56
N ILE A 194 20.72 18.03 -9.54
CA ILE A 194 20.10 17.78 -8.24
C ILE A 194 19.53 19.06 -7.59
N PRO A 195 20.24 20.21 -7.53
CA PRO A 195 19.70 21.41 -6.88
C PRO A 195 18.38 21.90 -7.50
N HIS A 196 18.28 21.84 -8.83
CA HIS A 196 17.06 22.20 -9.54
C HIS A 196 15.94 21.22 -9.23
N GLN A 197 16.21 19.91 -9.37
CA GLN A 197 15.23 18.85 -9.12
C GLN A 197 14.74 18.84 -7.67
N LEU A 198 15.63 19.14 -6.71
CA LEU A 198 15.30 19.26 -5.30
C LEU A 198 14.33 20.42 -5.06
N LYS A 199 14.64 21.60 -5.61
CA LYS A 199 13.79 22.79 -5.51
C LYS A 199 12.41 22.56 -6.11
N GLU A 200 12.35 21.90 -7.27
CA GLU A 200 11.08 21.52 -7.90
C GLU A 200 10.29 20.53 -7.04
N ALA A 201 10.93 19.47 -6.54
CA ALA A 201 10.27 18.48 -5.70
C ALA A 201 9.78 19.04 -4.36
N GLU A 202 10.53 19.97 -3.76
CA GLU A 202 10.13 20.67 -2.54
C GLU A 202 8.92 21.57 -2.78
N ARG A 203 8.88 22.28 -3.91
CA ARG A 203 7.71 23.06 -4.32
C ARG A 203 6.50 22.17 -4.60
N GLU A 204 6.68 21.07 -5.33
CA GLU A 204 5.61 20.09 -5.58
C GLU A 204 5.03 19.54 -4.27
N LEU A 205 5.87 19.32 -3.26
CA LEU A 205 5.45 18.88 -1.93
C LEU A 205 4.63 19.96 -1.19
N GLU A 206 5.06 21.22 -1.26
CA GLU A 206 4.31 22.34 -0.68
C GLU A 206 2.93 22.51 -1.35
N ASP A 207 2.90 22.50 -2.68
CA ASP A 207 1.66 22.57 -3.46
C ASP A 207 0.73 21.39 -3.14
N ALA A 208 1.28 20.17 -3.04
CA ALA A 208 0.51 18.98 -2.68
C ALA A 208 -0.05 19.06 -1.25
N ARG A 209 0.69 19.64 -0.30
CA ARG A 209 0.20 19.85 1.08
C ARG A 209 -0.99 20.80 1.12
N ALA A 210 -0.97 21.84 0.29
CA ALA A 210 -2.04 22.82 0.19
C ALA A 210 -3.28 22.29 -0.56
N ASP A 211 -3.15 21.27 -1.42
CA ASP A 211 -4.25 20.73 -2.21
C ASP A 211 -5.14 19.74 -1.44
N THR A 212 -5.96 20.26 -0.52
CA THR A 212 -6.94 19.50 0.27
C THR A 212 -8.30 19.34 -0.40
N ARG A 213 -8.47 19.85 -1.63
CA ARG A 213 -9.78 20.00 -2.30
C ARG A 213 -10.53 18.67 -2.44
N ALA A 214 -9.83 17.58 -2.76
CA ALA A 214 -10.43 16.25 -2.91
C ALA A 214 -10.96 15.70 -1.58
N GLN A 215 -10.18 15.84 -0.50
CA GLN A 215 -10.59 15.42 0.85
C GLN A 215 -11.78 16.24 1.35
N GLU A 216 -11.79 17.55 1.09
CA GLU A 216 -12.90 18.43 1.43
C GLU A 216 -14.17 18.09 0.66
N ALA A 217 -14.06 17.84 -0.66
CA ALA A 217 -15.18 17.42 -1.48
C ALA A 217 -15.79 16.11 -0.97
N ALA A 218 -14.95 15.12 -0.64
CA ALA A 218 -15.40 13.85 -0.06
C ALA A 218 -16.04 14.02 1.32
N ARG A 219 -15.48 14.89 2.18
CA ARG A 219 -16.05 15.22 3.50
C ARG A 219 -17.43 15.89 3.36
N ARG A 220 -17.57 16.86 2.44
CA ARG A 220 -18.85 17.49 2.11
C ARG A 220 -19.86 16.47 1.60
N ARG A 221 -19.44 15.55 0.73
CA ARG A 221 -20.31 14.49 0.20
C ARG A 221 -20.81 13.56 1.30
N LEU A 222 -19.94 13.11 2.21
CA LEU A 222 -20.33 12.29 3.35
C LEU A 222 -21.33 13.03 4.26
N ALA A 223 -21.09 14.30 4.56
CA ALA A 223 -22.01 15.12 5.34
C ALA A 223 -23.39 15.24 4.68
N GLN A 224 -23.43 15.48 3.36
CA GLN A 224 -24.66 15.55 2.59
C GLN A 224 -25.43 14.21 2.60
N VAL A 225 -24.74 13.08 2.42
CA VAL A 225 -25.35 11.74 2.48
C VAL A 225 -25.94 11.47 3.87
N ARG A 226 -25.19 11.79 4.94
CA ARG A 226 -25.69 11.66 6.32
C ARG A 226 -26.91 12.52 6.57
N GLN A 227 -26.91 13.78 6.09
CA GLN A 227 -28.05 14.66 6.23
C GLN A 227 -29.27 14.13 5.47
N ARG A 228 -29.08 13.70 4.21
CA ARG A 228 -30.16 13.10 3.41
C ARG A 228 -30.74 11.85 4.08
N ASN A 229 -29.90 10.94 4.56
CA ASN A 229 -30.34 9.71 5.23
C ASN A 229 -31.07 9.97 6.55
N ARG A 230 -30.81 11.11 7.22
CA ARG A 230 -31.56 11.54 8.42
C ARG A 230 -32.92 12.13 8.09
N GLN A 231 -33.04 12.77 6.93
CA GLN A 231 -34.25 13.44 6.46
C GLN A 231 -35.03 12.58 5.45
N ASP A 232 -34.74 11.28 5.38
CA ASP A 232 -35.34 10.39 4.39
C ASP A 232 -36.77 10.01 4.80
N PRO A 233 -37.81 10.55 4.14
CA PRO A 233 -39.20 10.29 4.51
C PRO A 233 -39.58 8.82 4.32
N ASP A 234 -38.95 8.10 3.39
CA ASP A 234 -39.25 6.68 3.14
C ASP A 234 -38.77 5.83 4.32
N ARG A 235 -37.65 6.23 4.93
CA ARG A 235 -37.13 5.58 6.13
C ARG A 235 -38.04 5.80 7.33
N GLU A 236 -38.45 7.04 7.56
CA GLU A 236 -39.39 7.38 8.64
C GLU A 236 -40.71 6.62 8.46
N ALA A 237 -41.28 6.63 7.24
CA ALA A 237 -42.50 5.90 6.90
C ALA A 237 -42.35 4.38 7.12
N ALA A 238 -41.21 3.79 6.78
CA ALA A 238 -40.95 2.37 6.99
C ALA A 238 -40.78 2.01 8.48
N GLU A 239 -40.14 2.88 9.27
CA GLU A 239 -40.03 2.73 10.73
C GLU A 239 -41.42 2.85 11.41
N ASP A 240 -42.25 3.80 10.97
CA ASP A 240 -43.62 3.98 11.43
C ASP A 240 -44.55 2.82 11.03
N GLU A 241 -44.42 2.30 9.80
CA GLU A 241 -45.16 1.12 9.35
C GLU A 241 -44.79 -0.10 10.21
N LEU A 242 -43.50 -0.28 10.52
CA LEU A 242 -43.03 -1.32 11.41
C LEU A 242 -43.60 -1.15 12.82
N GLU A 243 -43.53 0.03 13.41
CA GLU A 243 -44.04 0.24 14.76
C GLU A 243 -45.57 0.03 14.83
N ARG A 244 -46.33 0.50 13.84
CA ARG A 244 -47.76 0.22 13.72
C ARG A 244 -48.06 -1.27 13.61
N ALA A 245 -47.31 -2.02 12.80
CA ALA A 245 -47.47 -3.47 12.68
C ALA A 245 -47.15 -4.20 13.99
N ARG A 246 -46.12 -3.75 14.73
CA ARG A 246 -45.76 -4.31 16.04
C ARG A 246 -46.83 -4.04 17.10
N LEU A 247 -47.39 -2.83 17.12
CA LEU A 247 -48.50 -2.47 18.01
C LEU A 247 -49.78 -3.26 17.69
N ALA A 248 -50.12 -3.42 16.40
CA ALA A 248 -51.23 -4.26 15.98
C ALA A 248 -51.05 -5.71 16.43
N TRP A 249 -49.85 -6.26 16.25
CA TRP A 249 -49.51 -7.60 16.72
C TRP A 249 -49.61 -7.73 18.26
N LYS A 250 -49.15 -6.72 19.00
CA LYS A 250 -49.28 -6.69 20.47
C LYS A 250 -50.74 -6.65 20.90
N LYS A 251 -51.60 -5.88 20.22
CA LYS A 251 -53.03 -5.82 20.50
C LYS A 251 -53.70 -7.18 20.27
N LEU A 252 -53.27 -7.91 19.23
CA LEU A 252 -53.79 -9.23 18.88
C LEU A 252 -53.32 -10.35 19.84
N THR A 253 -52.06 -10.31 20.24
CA THR A 253 -51.40 -11.45 20.92
C THR A 253 -51.02 -11.22 22.38
N GLY A 254 -51.17 -9.98 22.86
CA GLY A 254 -50.70 -9.53 24.18
C GLY A 254 -49.18 -9.38 24.30
N ARG A 255 -48.39 -9.72 23.27
CA ARG A 255 -46.92 -9.67 23.32
C ARG A 255 -46.31 -8.82 22.22
N MET A 256 -45.30 -8.04 22.58
CA MET A 256 -44.57 -7.21 21.63
C MET A 256 -43.62 -8.06 20.79
N PRO A 257 -43.72 -8.05 19.46
CA PRO A 257 -42.76 -8.74 18.61
C PRO A 257 -41.40 -7.99 18.56
N PRO A 258 -40.29 -8.71 18.34
CA PRO A 258 -38.97 -8.08 18.16
C PRO A 258 -38.97 -7.18 16.92
N ARG A 259 -38.07 -6.18 16.90
CA ARG A 259 -37.87 -5.31 15.73
C ARG A 259 -37.40 -6.13 14.51
#